data_AF-A0A3A8YKG7-F1
#
_entry.id   AF-A0A3A8YKG7-F1
#
_cell.length_a   1.000
_cell.length_b   1.000
_cell.length_c   1.000
_cell.angle_alpha   90.00
_cell.angle_beta   90.00
_cell.angle_gamma   90.00
#
_symmetry.space_group_name_H-M   'P 1'
#
loop_
_entity.id
_entity.type
_entity.pdbx_description
1 polymer ?
#
loop_
_entity_poly.entity_id
_entity_poly.type
_entity_poly.pdbx_seq_one_letter_code
_entity_poly.pdbx_strand_id
1 'polypeptide(L)'
;MKDVRALELSWCEVCSIVTEEIKDILDFQIQCRINVEEGSFWDVTFIGHRLSLVQLCRLLQATQATSEDWEDALPDEGGVDVGGIGIVLAEDLISRHLKLTWEHHLITEDSLWLVGVTKDEDQ
;
A
#
# COMPACT_ATOMS: atom_id res chain seq x y z
N MET A 1 11.53 14.00 21.77
CA MET A 1 11.86 13.50 20.42
C MET A 1 11.42 14.54 19.40
N LYS A 2 12.06 14.65 18.24
CA LYS A 2 11.54 15.52 17.18
C LYS A 2 10.40 14.77 16.51
N ASP A 3 9.17 15.23 16.72
CA ASP A 3 8.01 14.78 15.95
C ASP A 3 8.32 15.00 14.47
N VAL A 4 8.40 13.90 13.71
CA VAL A 4 8.54 13.97 12.26
C VAL A 4 7.17 14.39 11.75
N ARG A 5 6.99 15.69 11.51
CA ARG A 5 5.71 16.25 11.10
C ARG A 5 5.27 15.79 9.71
N ALA A 6 6.23 15.41 8.87
CA ALA A 6 5.98 14.79 7.57
C ALA A 6 7.15 13.88 7.16
N LEU A 7 6.83 12.78 6.48
CA LEU A 7 7.77 11.86 5.85
C LEU A 7 7.53 11.88 4.35
N GLU A 8 8.59 12.13 3.58
CA GLU A 8 8.57 12.01 2.12
C GLU A 8 9.06 10.60 1.75
N LEU A 9 8.31 9.94 0.87
CA LEU A 9 8.66 8.67 0.25
C LEU A 9 8.60 8.86 -1.26
N SER A 10 9.73 8.74 -1.95
CA SER A 10 9.71 8.71 -3.42
C SER A 10 8.89 7.53 -3.92
N TRP A 11 8.31 7.61 -5.11
CA TRP A 11 7.56 6.48 -5.68
C TRP A 11 8.40 5.20 -5.81
N CYS A 12 9.72 5.33 -5.96
CA CYS A 12 10.66 4.21 -5.92
C CYS A 12 10.73 3.55 -4.53
N GLU A 13 10.74 4.35 -3.46
CA GLU A 13 10.69 3.85 -2.08
C GLU A 13 9.34 3.19 -1.79
N VAL A 14 8.23 3.82 -2.21
CA VAL A 14 6.89 3.23 -2.09
C VAL A 14 6.83 1.86 -2.79
N CYS A 15 7.30 1.77 -4.04
CA CYS A 15 7.41 0.51 -4.76
C CYS A 15 8.24 -0.54 -3.99
N SER A 16 9.37 -0.12 -3.42
CA SER A 16 10.27 -1.03 -2.71
C SER A 16 9.62 -1.56 -1.44
N ILE A 17 9.03 -0.68 -0.63
CA ILE A 17 8.30 -1.02 0.60
C ILE A 17 7.16 -2.00 0.30
N VAL A 18 6.31 -1.68 -0.68
CA VAL A 18 5.18 -2.56 -1.06
C VAL A 18 5.67 -3.91 -1.56
N THR A 19 6.75 -3.94 -2.35
CA THR A 19 7.35 -5.19 -2.83
C THR A 19 7.89 -6.04 -1.69
N GLU A 20 8.57 -5.43 -0.72
CA GLU A 20 9.12 -6.11 0.45
C GLU A 20 8.01 -6.67 1.34
N GLU A 21 6.95 -5.90 1.63
CA GLU A 21 5.82 -6.40 2.41
C GLU A 21 5.07 -7.54 1.72
N ILE A 22 4.83 -7.43 0.41
CA ILE A 22 4.18 -8.50 -0.35
C ILE A 22 5.04 -9.77 -0.28
N LYS A 23 6.36 -9.63 -0.40
CA LYS A 23 7.28 -10.76 -0.26
C LYS A 23 7.23 -11.37 1.14
N ASP A 24 7.19 -10.56 2.18
CA ASP A 24 7.16 -11.05 3.56
C ASP A 24 5.82 -11.76 3.90
N ILE A 25 4.70 -11.27 3.36
CA ILE A 25 3.36 -11.85 3.61
C ILE A 25 3.10 -13.08 2.73
N LEU A 26 3.50 -13.05 1.46
CA LEU A 26 3.16 -14.07 0.47
C LEU A 26 4.31 -15.04 0.15
N ASP A 27 5.51 -14.81 0.69
CA ASP A 27 6.75 -15.52 0.33
C ASP A 27 7.02 -15.49 -1.19
N PHE A 28 6.63 -14.38 -1.83
CA PHE A 28 6.66 -14.22 -3.28
C PHE A 28 7.11 -12.82 -3.68
N GLN A 29 8.15 -12.74 -4.51
CA GLN A 29 8.65 -11.47 -5.01
C GLN A 29 7.88 -11.05 -6.27
N ILE A 30 7.27 -9.87 -6.20
CA ILE A 30 6.56 -9.24 -7.32
C ILE A 30 7.24 -7.92 -7.67
N GLN A 31 7.25 -7.54 -8.95
CA GLN A 31 7.64 -6.19 -9.33
C GLN A 31 6.38 -5.34 -9.42
N CYS A 32 6.39 -4.17 -8.81
CA CYS A 32 5.30 -3.22 -8.91
C CYS A 32 5.75 -1.88 -9.51
N ARG A 33 4.76 -1.09 -9.94
CA ARG A 33 4.91 0.28 -10.41
C ARG A 33 3.83 1.13 -9.76
N ILE A 34 4.18 2.34 -9.33
CA ILE A 34 3.20 3.34 -8.95
C ILE A 34 2.69 4.05 -10.20
N ASN A 35 1.37 4.12 -10.36
CA ASN A 35 0.75 5.06 -11.29
C ASN A 35 0.10 6.17 -10.49
N VAL A 36 0.36 7.41 -10.90
CA VAL A 36 -0.24 8.60 -10.30
C VAL A 36 -1.23 9.15 -11.31
N GLU A 37 -2.49 9.26 -10.92
CA GLU A 37 -3.56 9.85 -11.71
C GLU A 37 -3.80 11.32 -11.31
N GLU A 38 -4.38 12.10 -12.22
CA GLU A 38 -4.79 13.46 -11.92
C GLU A 38 -5.91 13.46 -10.87
N GLY A 39 -5.75 14.26 -9.80
CA GLY A 39 -6.79 14.42 -8.78
C GLY A 39 -6.54 13.72 -7.45
N SER A 40 -5.27 13.47 -7.09
CA SER A 40 -4.87 12.83 -5.82
C SER A 40 -5.20 11.35 -5.74
N PHE A 41 -5.28 10.67 -6.88
CA PHE A 41 -5.42 9.23 -6.94
C PHE A 41 -4.11 8.58 -7.38
N TRP A 42 -3.76 7.45 -6.78
CA TRP A 42 -2.63 6.62 -7.21
C TRP A 42 -2.94 5.15 -6.98
N ASP A 43 -2.27 4.27 -7.71
CA ASP A 43 -2.39 2.83 -7.54
C ASP A 43 -1.03 2.15 -7.67
N VAL A 44 -0.96 0.94 -7.16
CA VAL A 44 0.17 0.04 -7.37
C VAL A 44 -0.25 -1.00 -8.40
N THR A 45 0.35 -0.95 -9.59
CA THR A 45 0.17 -1.98 -10.62
C THR A 45 1.29 -3.01 -10.55
N PHE A 46 0.93 -4.29 -10.61
CA PHE A 46 1.86 -5.41 -10.67
C PHE A 46 2.35 -5.65 -12.11
N ILE A 47 3.66 -5.72 -12.28
CA ILE A 47 4.31 -5.87 -13.59
C ILE A 47 4.53 -7.35 -13.89
N GLY A 48 3.90 -7.83 -14.96
CA GLY A 48 4.07 -9.21 -15.44
C GLY A 48 3.47 -10.29 -14.52
N HIS A 49 2.68 -9.88 -13.53
CA HIS A 49 2.02 -10.78 -12.58
C HIS A 49 0.65 -10.24 -12.18
N ARG A 50 -0.24 -11.14 -11.76
CA ARG A 50 -1.55 -10.81 -11.19
C ARG A 50 -1.70 -11.60 -9.90
N LEU A 51 -2.13 -10.95 -8.82
CA LEU A 51 -2.35 -11.65 -7.56
C LEU A 51 -3.70 -12.36 -7.62
N SER A 52 -3.71 -13.64 -7.29
CA SER A 52 -4.97 -14.37 -7.09
C SER A 52 -5.76 -13.78 -5.92
N LEU A 53 -7.08 -13.98 -5.90
CA LEU A 53 -7.92 -13.57 -4.76
C LEU A 53 -7.39 -14.09 -3.42
N VAL A 54 -6.88 -15.33 -3.37
CA VAL A 54 -6.33 -15.90 -2.13
C VAL A 54 -5.12 -15.11 -1.63
N GLN A 55 -4.27 -14.66 -2.55
CA GLN A 55 -3.11 -13.82 -2.22
C GLN A 55 -3.56 -12.43 -1.76
N LEU A 56 -4.50 -11.82 -2.47
CA LEU A 56 -5.07 -10.52 -2.09
C LEU A 56 -5.70 -10.57 -0.69
N CYS A 57 -6.52 -11.59 -0.41
CA CYS A 57 -7.14 -11.79 0.91
C CYS A 57 -6.08 -11.93 2.02
N ARG A 58 -4.93 -12.55 1.74
CA ARG A 58 -3.84 -12.65 2.73
C ARG A 58 -3.20 -11.30 3.02
N LEU A 59 -3.05 -10.43 2.01
CA LEU A 59 -2.56 -9.06 2.21
C LEU A 59 -3.52 -8.28 3.11
N LEU A 60 -4.81 -8.29 2.78
CA LEU A 60 -5.87 -7.63 3.57
C LEU A 60 -5.94 -8.15 5.02
N GLN A 61 -5.75 -9.46 5.23
CA GLN A 61 -5.68 -10.04 6.57
C GLN A 61 -4.43 -9.58 7.34
N ALA A 62 -3.28 -9.49 6.67
CA ALA A 62 -2.02 -9.09 7.28
C ALA A 62 -2.00 -7.60 7.67
N THR A 63 -2.72 -6.76 6.93
CA THR A 63 -2.91 -5.35 7.24
C THR A 63 -4.05 -5.08 8.23
N GLN A 64 -4.82 -6.10 8.60
CA GLN A 64 -6.03 -5.94 9.43
C GLN A 64 -7.07 -5.00 8.80
N ALA A 65 -7.18 -5.04 7.47
CA ALA A 65 -8.09 -4.22 6.68
C ALA A 65 -9.55 -4.32 7.19
N THR A 66 -10.26 -3.19 7.19
CA THR A 66 -11.65 -3.09 7.62
C THR A 66 -12.59 -3.63 6.55
N SER A 67 -13.83 -4.00 6.91
CA SER A 67 -14.79 -4.54 5.94
C SER A 67 -15.00 -3.65 4.71
N GLU A 68 -14.88 -2.33 4.87
CA GLU A 68 -14.97 -1.37 3.75
C GLU A 68 -13.77 -1.50 2.80
N ASP A 69 -12.56 -1.60 3.34
CA ASP A 69 -11.33 -1.81 2.56
C ASP A 69 -11.33 -3.17 1.84
N TRP A 70 -11.96 -4.18 2.44
CA TRP A 70 -12.18 -5.47 1.78
C TRP A 70 -13.10 -5.33 0.57
N GLU A 71 -14.17 -4.55 0.68
CA GLU A 71 -15.10 -4.32 -0.44
C GLU A 71 -14.43 -3.50 -1.56
N ASP A 72 -13.60 -2.51 -1.21
CA ASP A 72 -12.87 -1.68 -2.19
C ASP A 72 -11.77 -2.45 -2.94
N ALA A 73 -11.05 -3.34 -2.26
CA ALA A 73 -9.92 -4.06 -2.84
C ALA A 73 -10.33 -5.25 -3.73
N LEU A 74 -11.51 -5.85 -3.49
CA LEU A 74 -11.94 -7.04 -4.20
C LEU A 74 -12.46 -6.69 -5.61
N PRO A 75 -12.13 -7.48 -6.65
CA PRO A 75 -12.58 -7.21 -8.00
C PRO A 75 -14.08 -7.41 -8.15
N ASP A 76 -14.72 -6.50 -8.89
CA ASP A 76 -16.12 -6.64 -9.31
C ASP A 76 -16.34 -7.88 -10.21
N GLU A 77 -17.57 -8.39 -10.21
CA GLU A 77 -18.05 -9.44 -11.14
C GLU A 77 -17.27 -10.76 -11.16
N GLY A 78 -16.79 -11.23 -10.00
CA GLY A 78 -16.22 -12.58 -9.89
C GLY A 78 -14.83 -12.74 -10.54
N GLY A 79 -14.09 -11.63 -10.68
CA GLY A 79 -12.68 -11.67 -11.02
C GLY A 79 -11.90 -12.57 -10.06
N VAL A 80 -11.03 -13.42 -10.61
CA VAL A 80 -10.25 -14.41 -9.82
C VAL A 80 -8.86 -13.91 -9.44
N ASP A 81 -8.45 -12.76 -10.00
CA ASP A 81 -7.16 -12.13 -9.79
C ASP A 81 -7.23 -10.61 -9.97
N VAL A 82 -6.25 -9.91 -9.40
CA VAL A 82 -6.09 -8.45 -9.51
C VAL A 82 -4.73 -8.09 -10.12
N GLY A 83 -4.73 -7.06 -10.96
CA GLY A 83 -3.52 -6.54 -11.60
C GLY A 83 -2.77 -5.50 -10.78
N GLY A 84 -3.34 -5.09 -9.65
CA GLY A 84 -2.81 -4.04 -8.80
C GLY A 84 -3.63 -3.89 -7.53
N ILE A 85 -3.25 -2.94 -6.69
CA ILE A 85 -3.95 -2.55 -5.47
C ILE A 85 -4.10 -1.03 -5.43
N GLY A 86 -5.20 -0.56 -4.85
CA GLY A 86 -5.48 0.86 -4.67
C GLY A 86 -4.71 1.48 -3.50
N ILE A 87 -4.97 2.77 -3.28
CA ILE A 87 -4.34 3.61 -2.26
C ILE A 87 -4.41 2.98 -0.87
N VAL A 88 -5.61 2.58 -0.44
CA VAL A 88 -5.87 2.15 0.94
C VAL A 88 -4.99 0.95 1.32
N LEU A 89 -5.04 -0.12 0.53
CA LEU A 89 -4.22 -1.31 0.80
C LEU A 89 -2.72 -1.03 0.64
N ALA A 90 -2.33 -0.16 -0.29
CA ALA A 90 -0.92 0.20 -0.44
C ALA A 90 -0.41 1.00 0.79
N GLU A 91 -1.21 1.92 1.30
CA GLU A 91 -0.95 2.69 2.51
C GLU A 91 -0.87 1.79 3.75
N ASP A 92 -1.78 0.84 3.88
CA ASP A 92 -1.74 -0.14 4.96
C ASP A 92 -0.43 -0.96 4.97
N LEU A 93 0.04 -1.39 3.79
CA LEU A 93 1.33 -2.10 3.68
C LEU A 93 2.50 -1.19 4.10
N ILE A 94 2.49 0.08 3.68
CA ILE A 94 3.52 1.06 4.07
C ILE A 94 3.51 1.30 5.58
N SER A 95 2.33 1.47 6.16
CA SER A 95 2.13 1.65 7.61
C SER A 95 2.70 0.47 8.39
N ARG A 96 2.37 -0.74 7.97
CA ARG A 96 2.89 -1.99 8.56
C ARG A 96 4.42 -2.09 8.46
N HIS A 97 4.99 -1.80 7.29
CA HIS A 97 6.43 -1.88 7.05
C HIS A 97 7.21 -0.88 7.91
N LEU A 98 6.78 0.37 7.90
CA LEU A 98 7.45 1.47 8.59
C LEU A 98 7.14 1.50 10.09
N LYS A 99 6.07 0.82 10.52
CA LYS A 99 5.50 0.87 11.88
C LYS A 99 5.12 2.30 12.27
N LEU A 100 4.45 2.97 11.34
CA LEU A 100 4.05 4.37 11.43
C LEU A 100 2.60 4.52 11.01
N THR A 101 1.87 5.40 11.67
CA THR A 101 0.55 5.88 11.24
C THR A 101 0.64 7.36 10.87
N TRP A 102 -0.31 7.89 10.10
CA TRP A 102 -0.36 9.29 9.69
C TRP A 102 -1.81 9.78 9.59
N GLU A 103 -1.99 11.11 9.58
CA GLU A 103 -3.31 11.74 9.51
C GLU A 103 -3.73 12.03 8.07
N HIS A 104 -2.76 12.40 7.22
CA HIS A 104 -3.00 12.81 5.85
C HIS A 104 -1.89 12.34 4.93
N HIS A 105 -2.22 12.07 3.67
CA HIS A 105 -1.23 11.93 2.60
C HIS A 105 -1.36 13.08 1.60
N LEU A 106 -0.26 13.41 0.93
CA LEU A 106 -0.22 14.28 -0.24
C LEU A 106 0.61 13.59 -1.33
N ILE A 107 0.22 13.78 -2.58
CA ILE A 107 0.82 13.12 -3.73
C ILE A 107 1.46 14.21 -4.59
N THR A 108 2.74 14.05 -4.92
CA THR A 108 3.44 14.86 -5.92
C THR A 108 3.77 14.01 -7.14
N GLU A 109 4.36 14.61 -8.17
CA GLU A 109 4.76 13.90 -9.38
C GLU A 109 5.77 12.76 -9.08
N ASP A 110 6.58 12.93 -8.03
CA ASP A 110 7.73 12.10 -7.68
C ASP A 110 7.64 11.37 -6.33
N SER A 111 6.77 11.83 -5.43
CA SER A 111 6.75 11.37 -4.03
C SER A 111 5.35 11.32 -3.41
N LEU A 112 5.21 10.41 -2.44
CA LEU A 112 4.15 10.37 -1.44
C LEU A 112 4.63 11.07 -0.17
N TRP A 113 3.83 12.01 0.32
CA TRP A 113 4.08 12.73 1.56
C TRP A 113 3.10 12.27 2.62
N LEU A 114 3.60 11.64 3.67
CA LEU A 114 2.82 11.25 4.85
C LEU A 114 2.93 12.36 5.89
N VAL A 115 1.81 12.91 6.34
CA VAL A 115 1.74 14.09 7.22
C VAL A 115 1.06 13.73 8.54
N GLY A 116 1.59 14.26 9.65
CA GLY A 116 1.11 13.90 10.99
C GLY A 116 1.61 12.52 11.43
N VAL A 117 2.84 12.16 11.03
CA VAL A 117 3.38 10.81 11.24
C VAL A 117 3.62 10.55 12.73
N THR A 118 3.03 9.47 13.22
CA THR A 118 3.18 8.97 14.59
C THR A 118 3.79 7.59 14.55
N LYS A 119 4.75 7.32 15.44
CA LYS A 119 5.28 5.97 15.58
C LYS A 119 4.26 5.11 16.28
N ASP A 120 4.09 3.89 15.80
CA ASP A 120 3.36 2.87 16.54
C ASP A 120 4.28 2.44 17.71
N GLU A 121 4.27 3.23 18.78
CA GLU A 121 4.88 2.88 20.06
C GLU A 121 3.95 1.88 20.74
N ASP A 122 4.33 0.61 20.70
CA ASP A 122 3.71 -0.57 21.33
C ASP A 122 2.92 -1.50 20.38
N GLN A 123 3.63 -2.52 19.90
CA GLN A 123 3.06 -3.86 19.65
C GLN A 123 3.89 -4.92 20.38
#